data_AF-A0A969C8Q9-F1
#
_entry.id   AF-A0A969C8Q9-F1
#
_cell.length_a   1.000
_cell.length_b   1.000
_cell.length_c   1.000
_cell.angle_alpha   90.00
_cell.angle_beta   90.00
_cell.angle_gamma   90.00
#
_symmetry.space_group_name_H-M   'P 1'
#
loop_
_entity.id
_entity.type
_entity.pdbx_description
1 polymer ?
#
loop_
_entity_poly.entity_id
_entity_poly.type
_entity_poly.pdbx_seq_one_letter_code
_entity_poly.pdbx_strand_id
1 'polypeptide(L)'
;MGYSSNHQVSKAQEVLYTCLLADVKRLEPEQVLEEFKQLFIYQVEVRDPLALKAIVAIVKANDRQTFFYTLKRCCFILINNWGSARVYEPIHQLIATINDAAIYQFTYSNGLKRLRTWLINFVKSKEYENLKLFAERYSDGKGRWSQRYASYLLVAQYGDERNPAEQRVGGSVAFEAVARSLPPRSGHVCRPFPGEPACS
;
A
#
# COMPACT_ATOMS: atom_id res chain seq x y z
N MET A 1 -5.31 28.23 16.91
CA MET A 1 -4.92 28.53 15.52
C MET A 1 -4.52 27.24 14.79
N GLY A 2 -5.48 26.42 14.34
CA GLY A 2 -5.21 25.07 13.77
C GLY A 2 -5.78 24.79 12.38
N TYR A 3 -6.49 25.75 11.76
CA TYR A 3 -7.21 25.50 10.51
C TYR A 3 -6.37 25.73 9.24
N SER A 4 -5.29 26.53 9.31
CA SER A 4 -4.50 26.89 8.13
C SER A 4 -3.57 25.79 7.62
N SER A 5 -3.06 24.90 8.49
CA SER A 5 -2.15 23.83 8.07
C SER A 5 -2.87 22.71 7.32
N ASN A 6 -4.03 22.27 7.82
CA ASN A 6 -4.81 21.20 7.18
C ASN A 6 -5.36 21.61 5.82
N HIS A 7 -5.86 22.85 5.66
CA HIS A 7 -6.33 23.35 4.37
C HIS A 7 -5.23 23.36 3.30
N GLN A 8 -4.00 23.74 3.69
CA GLN A 8 -2.86 23.76 2.76
C GLN A 8 -2.44 22.35 2.34
N VAL A 9 -2.50 21.38 3.26
CA VAL A 9 -2.22 19.97 2.94
C VAL A 9 -3.29 19.41 2.01
N SER A 10 -4.58 19.68 2.26
CA SER A 10 -5.67 19.27 1.36
C SER A 10 -5.50 19.85 -0.04
N LYS A 11 -5.18 21.14 -0.16
CA LYS A 11 -4.92 21.76 -1.46
C LYS A 11 -3.72 21.15 -2.17
N ALA A 12 -2.64 20.83 -1.44
CA ALA A 12 -1.49 20.15 -2.00
C ALA A 12 -1.85 18.74 -2.50
N GLN A 13 -2.67 18.00 -1.76
CA GLN A 13 -3.18 16.70 -2.19
C GLN A 13 -4.01 16.80 -3.47
N GLU A 14 -4.92 17.78 -3.57
CA GLU A 14 -5.72 18.01 -4.78
C GLU A 14 -4.85 18.29 -6.01
N VAL A 15 -3.85 19.16 -5.87
CA VAL A 15 -2.87 19.45 -6.93
C VAL A 15 -2.18 18.16 -7.36
N LEU A 16 -1.63 17.40 -6.40
CA LEU A 16 -0.92 16.16 -6.66
C LEU A 16 -1.77 15.12 -7.39
N TYR A 17 -3.03 14.93 -6.96
CA TYR A 17 -3.96 13.99 -7.60
C TYR A 17 -4.34 14.44 -9.00
N THR A 18 -4.52 15.75 -9.22
CA THR A 18 -4.85 16.32 -10.53
C THR A 18 -3.70 16.14 -11.51
N CYS A 19 -2.45 16.39 -11.08
CA CYS A 19 -1.26 16.17 -11.88
C CYS A 19 -1.15 14.70 -12.31
N LEU A 20 -1.23 13.77 -11.36
CA LEU A 20 -1.18 12.32 -11.68
C LEU A 20 -2.30 11.88 -12.62
N LEU A 21 -3.52 12.37 -12.43
CA LEU A 21 -4.64 12.07 -13.32
C LEU A 21 -4.39 12.63 -14.74
N ALA A 22 -3.76 13.79 -14.86
CA ALA A 22 -3.39 14.37 -16.13
C ALA A 22 -2.27 13.58 -16.83
N ASP A 23 -1.26 13.14 -16.07
CA ASP A 23 -0.15 12.32 -16.58
C ASP A 23 -0.65 11.02 -17.17
N VAL A 24 -1.50 10.30 -16.42
CA VAL A 24 -2.08 9.03 -16.85
C VAL A 24 -2.94 9.14 -18.12
N LYS A 25 -3.48 10.32 -18.44
CA LYS A 25 -4.25 10.55 -19.67
C LYS A 25 -3.38 10.90 -20.87
N ARG A 26 -2.13 11.30 -20.65
CA ARG A 26 -1.26 11.92 -21.68
C ARG A 26 0.00 11.12 -21.96
N LEU A 27 0.45 10.32 -21.01
CA LEU A 27 1.73 9.62 -21.03
C LEU A 27 1.51 8.12 -21.07
N GLU A 28 2.48 7.40 -21.64
CA GLU A 28 2.51 5.95 -21.58
C GLU A 28 2.78 5.47 -20.13
N PRO A 29 2.31 4.27 -19.73
CA PRO A 29 2.43 3.79 -18.36
C PRO A 29 3.85 3.81 -17.80
N GLU A 30 4.85 3.51 -18.62
CA GLU A 30 6.28 3.53 -18.26
C GLU A 30 6.74 4.94 -17.90
N GLN A 31 6.26 5.94 -18.64
CA GLN A 31 6.57 7.35 -18.37
C GLN A 31 5.89 7.81 -17.07
N VAL A 32 4.65 7.39 -16.83
CA VAL A 32 3.93 7.69 -15.58
C VAL A 32 4.64 7.05 -14.37
N LEU A 33 5.13 5.80 -14.52
CA LEU A 33 5.92 5.13 -13.49
C LEU A 33 7.21 5.88 -13.20
N GLU A 34 7.89 6.38 -14.23
CA GLU A 34 9.10 7.16 -14.04
C GLU A 34 8.83 8.48 -13.32
N GLU A 35 7.79 9.22 -13.71
CA GLU A 35 7.38 10.43 -12.97
C GLU A 35 7.01 10.12 -11.52
N PHE A 36 6.35 8.99 -11.26
CA PHE A 36 6.06 8.54 -9.88
C PHE A 36 7.34 8.31 -9.07
N LYS A 37 8.35 7.64 -9.66
CA LYS A 37 9.66 7.44 -9.04
C LYS A 37 10.35 8.76 -8.73
N GLN A 38 10.39 9.66 -9.72
CA GLN A 38 11.00 10.97 -9.54
C GLN A 38 10.29 11.77 -8.46
N LEU A 39 8.98 11.68 -8.35
CA LEU A 39 8.21 12.45 -7.38
C LEU A 39 8.31 11.92 -5.94
N PHE A 40 8.22 10.59 -5.76
CA PHE A 40 8.14 9.99 -4.43
C PHE A 40 9.45 9.38 -3.93
N ILE A 41 10.38 8.97 -4.80
CA ILE A 41 11.57 8.21 -4.40
C ILE A 41 12.84 9.04 -4.54
N TYR A 42 13.07 9.60 -5.73
CA TYR A 42 14.31 10.29 -6.06
C TYR A 42 14.26 11.78 -5.72
N GLN A 43 13.13 12.45 -5.96
CA GLN A 43 12.98 13.91 -5.93
C GLN A 43 13.98 14.66 -6.82
N VAL A 44 14.36 14.04 -7.94
CA VAL A 44 15.28 14.57 -8.95
C VAL A 44 14.48 14.74 -10.24
N GLU A 45 14.76 15.78 -11.04
CA GLU A 45 14.22 15.92 -12.41
C GLU A 45 12.69 15.78 -12.57
N VAL A 46 11.91 16.13 -11.54
CA VAL A 46 10.44 16.04 -11.60
C VAL A 46 9.89 16.98 -12.67
N ARG A 47 9.13 16.45 -13.63
CA ARG A 47 8.61 17.21 -14.77
C ARG A 47 7.62 18.28 -14.36
N ASP A 48 6.70 17.95 -13.45
CA ASP A 48 5.68 18.89 -13.00
C ASP A 48 6.13 19.61 -11.71
N PRO A 49 6.49 20.92 -11.79
CA PRO A 49 6.90 21.68 -10.62
C PRO A 49 5.76 21.88 -9.61
N LEU A 50 4.49 21.79 -10.03
CA LEU A 50 3.34 21.86 -9.12
C LEU A 50 3.22 20.59 -8.29
N ALA A 51 3.40 19.42 -8.91
CA ALA A 51 3.45 18.14 -8.21
C ALA A 51 4.61 18.10 -7.20
N LEU A 52 5.79 18.58 -7.59
CA LEU A 52 6.94 18.68 -6.69
C LEU A 52 6.66 19.61 -5.50
N LYS A 53 6.08 20.79 -5.73
CA LYS A 53 5.71 21.72 -4.65
C LYS A 53 4.67 21.10 -3.71
N ALA A 54 3.70 20.37 -4.27
CA ALA A 54 2.67 19.69 -3.49
C ALA A 54 3.28 18.62 -2.57
N ILE A 55 4.14 17.73 -3.09
CA ILE A 55 4.75 16.68 -2.27
C ILE A 55 5.64 17.27 -1.17
N VAL A 56 6.40 18.32 -1.48
CA VAL A 56 7.22 19.04 -0.50
C VAL A 56 6.35 19.66 0.60
N ALA A 57 5.20 20.25 0.25
CA ALA A 57 4.27 20.82 1.23
C ALA A 57 3.69 19.73 2.16
N ILE A 58 3.32 18.57 1.62
CA ILE A 58 2.80 17.43 2.41
C ILE A 58 3.88 16.89 3.36
N VAL A 59 5.12 16.71 2.89
CA VAL A 59 6.23 16.24 3.74
C VAL A 59 6.60 17.29 4.81
N LYS A 60 6.52 18.57 4.47
CA LYS A 60 6.80 19.69 5.40
C LYS A 60 5.77 19.80 6.51
N ALA A 61 4.50 19.43 6.26
CA ALA A 61 3.46 19.37 7.29
C ALA A 61 3.75 18.35 8.40
N ASN A 62 4.74 17.46 8.19
CA ASN A 62 5.26 16.52 9.19
C ASN A 62 4.20 15.56 9.76
N ASP A 63 3.17 15.28 8.98
CA ASP A 63 2.15 14.28 9.30
C ASP A 63 2.38 13.02 8.46
N ARG A 64 2.96 12.01 9.08
CA ARG A 64 3.26 10.72 8.45
C ARG A 64 1.99 10.02 7.96
N GLN A 65 0.90 10.08 8.74
CA GLN A 65 -0.32 9.37 8.40
C GLN A 65 -1.00 10.01 7.19
N THR A 66 -1.01 11.34 7.15
CA THR A 66 -1.48 12.08 5.97
C THR A 66 -0.66 11.73 4.73
N PHE A 67 0.67 11.63 4.84
CA PHE A 67 1.52 11.18 3.73
C PHE A 67 1.17 9.74 3.28
N PHE A 68 0.94 8.81 4.21
CA PHE A 68 0.57 7.42 3.86
C PHE A 68 -0.74 7.37 3.09
N TYR A 69 -1.75 8.12 3.53
CA TYR A 69 -3.02 8.20 2.83
C TYR A 69 -2.89 8.85 1.46
N THR A 70 -2.07 9.88 1.33
CA THR A 70 -1.76 10.49 0.03
C THR A 70 -1.10 9.49 -0.92
N LEU A 71 -0.02 8.84 -0.49
CA LEU A 71 0.70 7.86 -1.31
C LEU A 71 -0.23 6.72 -1.75
N LYS A 72 -1.01 6.18 -0.81
CA LYS A 72 -2.01 5.14 -1.08
C LYS A 72 -3.04 5.62 -2.12
N ARG A 73 -3.55 6.85 -1.99
CA ARG A 73 -4.51 7.44 -2.94
C ARG A 73 -3.90 7.62 -4.33
N CYS A 74 -2.66 8.11 -4.42
CA CYS A 74 -1.91 8.19 -5.68
C CYS A 74 -1.80 6.83 -6.35
N CYS A 75 -1.43 5.78 -5.60
CA CYS A 75 -1.36 4.42 -6.14
C CYS A 75 -2.73 3.94 -6.65
N PHE A 76 -3.82 4.20 -5.92
CA PHE A 76 -5.17 3.83 -6.40
C PHE A 76 -5.57 4.55 -7.68
N ILE A 77 -5.20 5.82 -7.86
CA ILE A 77 -5.48 6.55 -9.11
C ILE A 77 -4.83 5.83 -10.29
N LEU A 78 -3.55 5.48 -10.15
CA LEU A 78 -2.79 4.77 -11.19
C LEU A 78 -3.37 3.37 -11.45
N ILE A 79 -3.55 2.56 -10.40
CA ILE A 79 -4.05 1.18 -10.52
C ILE A 79 -5.45 1.15 -11.13
N ASN A 80 -6.35 2.03 -10.70
CA ASN A 80 -7.71 2.05 -11.23
C ASN A 80 -7.71 2.42 -12.72
N ASN A 81 -6.90 3.39 -13.13
CA ASN A 81 -6.86 3.78 -14.53
C ASN A 81 -6.29 2.68 -15.42
N TRP A 82 -5.12 2.14 -15.08
CA TRP A 82 -4.50 1.05 -15.83
C TRP A 82 -5.37 -0.23 -15.81
N GLY A 83 -6.01 -0.51 -14.67
CA GLY A 83 -6.97 -1.60 -14.54
C GLY A 83 -8.18 -1.46 -15.46
N SER A 84 -8.73 -0.24 -15.60
CA SER A 84 -9.79 0.06 -16.57
C SER A 84 -9.32 -0.05 -18.02
N ALA A 85 -8.08 0.33 -18.30
CA ALA A 85 -7.45 0.18 -19.62
C ALA A 85 -6.99 -1.26 -19.92
N ARG A 86 -7.10 -2.19 -18.95
CA ARG A 86 -6.61 -3.58 -19.02
C ARG A 86 -5.10 -3.70 -19.26
N VAL A 87 -4.33 -2.74 -18.75
CA VAL A 87 -2.87 -2.73 -18.81
C VAL A 87 -2.34 -3.09 -17.42
N TYR A 88 -2.01 -4.36 -17.18
CA TYR A 88 -1.75 -4.84 -15.82
C TYR A 88 -0.28 -4.85 -15.41
N GLU A 89 0.64 -4.96 -16.37
CA GLU A 89 2.08 -4.97 -16.10
C GLU A 89 2.56 -3.72 -15.29
N PRO A 90 2.13 -2.48 -15.61
CA PRO A 90 2.50 -1.29 -14.85
C PRO A 90 2.00 -1.29 -13.40
N ILE A 91 0.90 -1.99 -13.10
CA ILE A 91 0.37 -2.14 -11.74
C ILE A 91 1.38 -2.90 -10.89
N HIS A 92 1.94 -4.00 -11.39
CA HIS A 92 2.94 -4.79 -10.67
C HIS A 92 4.25 -4.01 -10.51
N GLN A 93 4.67 -3.29 -11.54
CA GLN A 93 5.86 -2.45 -11.49
C GLN A 93 5.73 -1.30 -10.49
N LEU A 94 4.56 -0.67 -10.36
CA LEU A 94 4.28 0.36 -9.35
C LEU A 94 4.48 -0.18 -7.93
N ILE A 95 3.94 -1.36 -7.64
CA ILE A 95 4.05 -1.99 -6.32
C ILE A 95 5.50 -2.31 -5.98
N ALA A 96 6.26 -2.83 -6.94
CA ALA A 96 7.69 -3.10 -6.78
C ALA A 96 8.49 -1.81 -6.55
N THR A 97 8.16 -0.76 -7.29
CA THR A 97 8.80 0.57 -7.21
C THR A 97 8.71 1.20 -5.83
N ILE A 98 7.60 1.02 -5.09
CA ILE A 98 7.47 1.58 -3.73
C ILE A 98 8.50 0.96 -2.76
N ASN A 99 8.96 -0.27 -3.04
CA ASN A 99 9.99 -0.97 -2.29
C ASN A 99 11.36 -0.92 -3.01
N ASP A 100 11.64 0.16 -3.74
CA ASP A 100 12.92 0.35 -4.42
C ASP A 100 14.08 0.46 -3.41
N ALA A 101 15.20 -0.21 -3.69
CA ALA A 101 16.41 -0.13 -2.87
C ALA A 101 16.91 1.31 -2.66
N ALA A 102 16.59 2.23 -3.58
CA ALA A 102 16.91 3.65 -3.50
C ALA A 102 16.38 4.33 -2.22
N ILE A 103 15.29 3.82 -1.62
CA ILE A 103 14.78 4.38 -0.36
C ILE A 103 15.72 4.14 0.83
N TYR A 104 16.64 3.18 0.73
CA TYR A 104 17.63 2.85 1.76
C TYR A 104 18.97 3.56 1.56
N GLN A 105 19.14 4.29 0.46
CA GLN A 105 20.38 5.00 0.20
C GLN A 105 20.58 6.16 1.18
N PHE A 106 21.84 6.49 1.45
CA PHE A 106 22.20 7.67 2.21
C PHE A 106 21.86 8.96 1.44
N THR A 107 21.55 10.04 2.17
CA THR A 107 21.37 11.38 1.60
C THR A 107 21.70 12.43 2.65
N TYR A 108 22.20 13.59 2.22
CA TYR A 108 22.45 14.73 3.12
C TYR A 108 21.19 15.57 3.38
N SER A 109 20.17 15.49 2.52
CA SER A 109 18.94 16.28 2.65
C SER A 109 18.04 15.76 3.76
N ASN A 110 17.78 16.57 4.78
CA ASN A 110 16.88 16.21 5.88
C ASN A 110 15.44 15.94 5.43
N GLY A 111 14.97 16.63 4.38
CA GLY A 111 13.66 16.39 3.78
C GLY A 111 13.60 15.01 3.12
N LEU A 112 14.63 14.67 2.34
CA LEU A 112 14.69 13.37 1.66
C LEU A 112 14.90 12.21 2.65
N LYS A 113 15.72 12.40 3.70
CA LYS A 113 15.85 11.43 4.81
C LYS A 113 14.48 11.10 5.44
N ARG A 114 13.66 12.13 5.65
CA ARG A 114 12.32 11.98 6.24
C ARG A 114 11.40 11.22 5.30
N LEU A 115 11.35 11.63 4.03
CA LEU A 115 10.56 10.97 3.00
C LEU A 115 10.93 9.48 2.89
N ARG A 116 12.22 9.16 2.79
CA ARG A 116 12.74 7.79 2.75
C ARG A 116 12.35 6.99 3.99
N THR A 117 12.49 7.57 5.18
CA THR A 117 12.04 6.94 6.43
C THR A 117 10.54 6.62 6.40
N TRP A 118 9.74 7.54 5.86
CA TRP A 118 8.29 7.32 5.73
C TRP A 118 7.96 6.24 4.71
N LEU A 119 8.66 6.18 3.57
CA LEU A 119 8.50 5.10 2.59
C LEU A 119 8.87 3.74 3.18
N ILE A 120 9.99 3.65 3.90
CA ILE A 120 10.40 2.41 4.60
C ILE A 120 9.32 1.98 5.59
N ASN A 121 8.76 2.93 6.34
CA ASN A 121 7.67 2.63 7.27
C ASN A 121 6.38 2.22 6.55
N PHE A 122 6.08 2.82 5.39
CA PHE A 122 4.93 2.47 4.58
C PHE A 122 5.04 1.04 4.03
N VAL A 123 6.21 0.66 3.49
CA VAL A 123 6.48 -0.71 3.02
C VAL A 123 6.29 -1.75 4.12
N LYS A 124 6.59 -1.39 5.38
CA LYS A 124 6.40 -2.26 6.55
C LYS A 124 4.98 -2.21 7.13
N SER A 125 4.09 -1.38 6.60
CA SER A 125 2.78 -1.14 7.18
C SER A 125 1.68 -1.97 6.52
N LYS A 126 0.57 -2.11 7.26
CA LYS A 126 -0.64 -2.79 6.77
C LYS A 126 -1.24 -2.09 5.54
N GLU A 127 -1.00 -0.79 5.38
CA GLU A 127 -1.43 -0.03 4.20
C GLU A 127 -0.78 -0.54 2.91
N TYR A 128 0.53 -0.83 2.94
CA TYR A 128 1.23 -1.39 1.78
C TYR A 128 0.83 -2.85 1.52
N GLU A 129 0.64 -3.66 2.57
CA GLU A 129 0.07 -5.00 2.39
C GLU A 129 -1.30 -4.96 1.71
N ASN A 130 -2.21 -4.12 2.19
CA ASN A 130 -3.51 -3.92 1.55
C ASN A 130 -3.40 -3.45 0.10
N LEU A 131 -2.39 -2.63 -0.22
CA LEU A 131 -2.15 -2.17 -1.58
C LEU A 131 -1.65 -3.31 -2.49
N LYS A 132 -0.74 -4.16 -2.01
CA LYS A 132 -0.31 -5.37 -2.73
C LYS A 132 -1.49 -6.30 -3.03
N LEU A 133 -2.31 -6.57 -2.01
CA LEU A 133 -3.50 -7.42 -2.12
C LEU A 133 -4.53 -6.84 -3.10
N PHE A 134 -4.61 -5.52 -3.18
CA PHE A 134 -5.45 -4.84 -4.18
C PHE A 134 -4.90 -5.02 -5.60
N ALA A 135 -3.59 -4.87 -5.78
CA ALA A 135 -2.92 -5.03 -7.07
C ALA A 135 -2.96 -6.48 -7.61
N GLU A 136 -2.94 -7.48 -6.74
CA GLU A 136 -3.02 -8.91 -7.12
C GLU A 136 -4.27 -9.28 -7.94
N ARG A 137 -5.35 -8.49 -7.82
CA ARG A 137 -6.59 -8.64 -8.62
C ARG A 137 -6.34 -8.52 -10.13
N TYR A 138 -5.24 -7.88 -10.51
CA TYR A 138 -4.86 -7.60 -11.88
C TYR A 138 -3.77 -8.55 -12.39
N SER A 139 -3.41 -9.60 -11.63
CA SER A 139 -2.47 -10.62 -12.10
C SER A 139 -3.08 -11.50 -13.21
N ASP A 140 -2.29 -11.76 -14.25
CA ASP A 140 -2.71 -12.55 -15.42
C ASP A 140 -3.20 -13.95 -15.01
N GLY A 141 -4.51 -14.17 -15.13
CA GLY A 141 -5.12 -15.47 -15.37
C GLY A 141 -5.12 -16.51 -14.24
N LYS A 142 -4.55 -16.27 -13.05
CA LYS A 142 -4.69 -17.20 -11.91
C LYS A 142 -5.81 -16.77 -10.98
N GLY A 143 -7.03 -16.85 -11.49
CA GLY A 143 -8.32 -16.60 -10.82
C GLY A 143 -8.65 -17.52 -9.64
N ARG A 144 -7.72 -17.72 -8.70
CA ARG A 144 -7.92 -18.53 -7.49
C ARG A 144 -7.79 -17.73 -6.19
N TRP A 145 -7.43 -16.44 -6.29
CA TRP A 145 -7.16 -15.60 -5.14
C TRP A 145 -8.30 -14.65 -4.77
N SER A 146 -9.13 -14.20 -5.72
CA SER A 146 -10.33 -13.38 -5.44
C SER A 146 -11.30 -14.09 -4.49
N GLN A 147 -11.43 -15.41 -4.59
CA GLN A 147 -12.25 -16.24 -3.69
C GLN A 147 -11.64 -16.41 -2.28
N ARG A 148 -10.31 -16.52 -2.16
CA ARG A 148 -9.61 -16.64 -0.87
C ARG A 148 -9.54 -15.31 -0.12
N TYR A 149 -9.39 -14.21 -0.84
CA TYR A 149 -9.33 -12.89 -0.25
C TYR A 149 -10.72 -12.35 0.14
N ALA A 150 -11.76 -12.66 -0.64
CA ALA A 150 -13.15 -12.42 -0.20
C ALA A 150 -13.42 -13.10 1.15
N SER A 151 -12.92 -14.33 1.33
CA SER A 151 -13.04 -15.03 2.61
C SER A 151 -12.22 -14.40 3.73
N TYR A 152 -10.98 -13.92 3.49
CA TYR A 152 -10.23 -13.17 4.53
C TYR A 152 -10.87 -11.81 4.89
N LEU A 153 -11.45 -11.09 3.93
CA LEU A 153 -12.19 -9.85 4.19
C LEU A 153 -13.45 -10.12 5.02
N LEU A 154 -14.19 -11.19 4.71
CA LEU A 154 -15.36 -11.62 5.49
C LEU A 154 -14.97 -12.05 6.92
N VAL A 155 -13.83 -12.73 7.07
CA VAL A 155 -13.28 -13.09 8.39
C VAL A 155 -12.89 -11.86 9.20
N ALA A 156 -12.29 -10.85 8.58
CA ALA A 156 -11.97 -9.59 9.25
C ALA A 156 -13.23 -8.80 9.67
N GLN A 157 -14.34 -8.97 8.95
CA GLN A 157 -15.64 -8.37 9.26
C GLN A 157 -16.45 -9.15 10.30
N TYR A 158 -16.15 -10.43 10.53
CA TYR A 158 -16.84 -11.29 11.51
C TYR A 158 -16.63 -10.82 12.96
N GLY A 159 -15.43 -10.34 13.29
CA GLY A 159 -15.06 -9.91 14.63
C GLY A 159 -15.55 -8.51 15.01
N ASP A 160 -16.24 -7.79 14.13
CA ASP A 160 -16.76 -6.44 14.39
C ASP A 160 -18.21 -6.51 14.86
N GLU A 161 -18.43 -6.32 16.16
CA GLU A 161 -19.75 -6.32 16.82
C GLU A 161 -20.66 -5.16 16.37
N ARG A 162 -20.22 -4.30 15.46
CA ARG A 162 -21.02 -3.23 14.85
C ARG A 162 -21.65 -3.65 13.53
N ASN A 163 -21.28 -4.80 12.97
CA ASN A 163 -21.74 -5.24 11.65
C ASN A 163 -23.12 -5.92 11.71
N PRO A 164 -24.03 -5.80 10.73
CA PRO A 164 -25.35 -6.46 10.77
C PRO A 164 -25.24 -7.99 10.88
N ALA A 165 -26.21 -8.63 11.55
CA ALA A 165 -26.17 -10.06 11.88
C ALA A 165 -25.97 -10.98 10.66
N GLU A 166 -26.59 -10.66 9.52
CA GLU A 166 -26.46 -11.43 8.27
C GLU A 166 -25.02 -11.45 7.74
N GLN A 167 -24.26 -10.37 7.94
CA GLN A 167 -22.86 -10.28 7.53
C GLN A 167 -21.92 -11.04 8.48
N ARG A 168 -22.31 -11.20 9.76
CA ARG A 168 -21.59 -12.05 10.73
C ARG A 168 -21.80 -13.53 10.42
N VAL A 169 -23.01 -13.93 10.00
CA VAL A 169 -23.29 -15.32 9.62
C VAL A 169 -22.47 -15.71 8.39
N GLY A 170 -22.43 -14.86 7.36
CA GLY A 170 -21.60 -15.10 6.16
C GLY A 170 -20.09 -15.19 6.45
N GLY A 171 -19.59 -14.39 7.40
CA GLY A 171 -18.19 -14.43 7.86
C GLY A 171 -17.80 -15.72 8.58
N SER A 172 -18.71 -16.31 9.36
CA SER A 172 -18.49 -17.59 10.06
C SER A 172 -18.30 -18.76 9.09
N VAL A 173 -19.16 -18.84 8.07
CA VAL A 173 -19.09 -19.91 7.05
C VAL A 173 -17.81 -19.79 6.22
N ALA A 174 -17.40 -18.56 5.91
CA ALA A 174 -16.14 -18.29 5.22
C ALA A 174 -14.90 -18.64 6.08
N PHE A 175 -14.95 -18.36 7.40
CA PHE A 175 -13.89 -18.74 8.34
C PHE A 175 -13.67 -20.25 8.38
N GLU A 176 -14.75 -21.02 8.45
CA GLU A 176 -14.69 -22.48 8.53
C GLU A 176 -14.18 -23.12 7.23
N ALA A 177 -14.57 -22.57 6.07
CA ALA A 177 -14.06 -23.00 4.78
C ALA A 177 -12.55 -22.71 4.61
N VAL A 178 -12.07 -21.57 5.13
CA VAL A 178 -10.64 -21.24 5.16
C VAL A 178 -9.87 -22.18 6.09
N ALA A 179 -10.40 -22.47 7.28
CA ALA A 179 -9.78 -23.38 8.23
C ALA A 179 -9.61 -24.80 7.67
N ARG A 180 -10.58 -25.30 6.90
CA ARG A 180 -10.52 -26.62 6.24
C ARG A 180 -9.58 -26.66 5.04
N SER A 181 -9.22 -25.50 4.47
CA SER A 181 -8.34 -25.38 3.29
C SER A 181 -6.86 -25.23 3.66
N LEU A 182 -6.54 -25.10 4.94
CA LEU A 182 -5.17 -25.09 5.45
C LEU A 182 -4.65 -26.54 5.50
N PRO A 183 -3.40 -26.82 5.09
CA PRO A 183 -2.83 -28.15 5.29
C PRO A 183 -2.84 -28.48 6.79
N PRO A 184 -3.08 -29.75 7.17
CA PRO A 184 -3.09 -30.13 8.58
C PRO A 184 -1.74 -29.72 9.18
N ARG A 185 -1.77 -29.06 10.34
CA ARG A 185 -0.56 -28.78 11.11
C ARG A 185 0.12 -30.13 11.34
N SER A 186 1.22 -30.38 10.63
CA SER A 186 2.16 -31.44 10.97
C SER A 186 2.53 -31.20 12.43
N GLY A 187 2.16 -32.14 13.30
CA GLY A 187 2.43 -32.06 14.72
C GLY A 187 3.91 -31.78 14.92
N HIS A 188 4.22 -30.59 15.40
CA HIS A 188 5.53 -30.31 15.96
C HIS A 188 5.65 -31.17 17.22
N VAL A 189 6.31 -32.31 17.08
CA VAL A 189 6.95 -32.99 18.20
C VAL A 189 7.91 -31.97 18.81
N CYS A 190 7.56 -31.44 19.98
CA CYS A 190 8.49 -30.69 20.81
C CYS A 190 9.70 -31.58 21.07
N ARG A 191 10.85 -31.30 20.44
CA ARG A 191 12.13 -31.83 20.91
C ARG A 191 12.60 -30.93 22.04
N PRO A 192 12.92 -31.48 23.22
CA PRO A 192 13.51 -30.68 24.29
C PRO A 192 14.94 -30.27 23.91
N PHE A 193 15.32 -29.06 24.32
CA PHE A 193 16.71 -28.60 24.25
C PHE A 193 17.59 -29.43 25.20
N PRO A 194 18.84 -29.73 24.82
CA PRO A 194 19.74 -30.48 25.69
C PRO A 194 20.26 -29.55 26.80
N GLY A 195 19.83 -29.77 28.05
CA GLY A 195 20.46 -29.12 29.21
C GLY A 195 19.62 -28.87 30.46
N GLU A 196 18.32 -29.14 30.51
CA GLU A 196 17.53 -28.89 31.74
C GLU A 196 17.19 -30.18 32.51
N PRO A 197 17.33 -30.18 33.85
CA PRO A 197 17.02 -31.34 34.68
C PRO A 197 15.50 -31.51 34.83
N ALA A 198 15.05 -32.77 34.76
CA ALA A 198 13.66 -33.13 34.98
C ALA A 198 13.27 -32.87 36.44
N CYS A 199 12.28 -32.01 36.66
CA CYS A 199 11.59 -31.92 37.94
C CYS A 199 10.65 -33.13 38.11
N SER A 200 10.73 -33.75 39.29
CA SER A 200 9.97 -34.91 39.76
C SER A 200 8.46 -34.72 39.80
#